data_AF-A0A9Y4NPK0-F1
#
_entry.id   AF-A0A9Y4NPK0-F1
#
_cell.length_a   1.000
_cell.length_b   1.000
_cell.length_c   1.000
_cell.angle_alpha   90.00
_cell.angle_beta   90.00
_cell.angle_gamma   90.00
#
_symmetry.space_group_name_H-M   'P 1'
#
loop_
_entity.id
_entity.type
_entity.pdbx_description
1 polymer ?
#
loop_
_entity_poly.entity_id
_entity_poly.type
_entity_poly.pdbx_seq_one_letter_code
_entity_poly.pdbx_strand_id
1 'polypeptide(L)' 'MLIHTKNQDKIVTHKGKGTQQQDEADEFVEIGALNGIFVLGRSMGFIGHYLDQKRLKQGLYRHPWDDISYVLPEHMSM' A
#
# COMPACT_ATOMS: atom_id res chain seq x y z
N MET A 1 -15.58 26.88 54.43
CA MET A 1 -14.98 27.53 53.24
C MET A 1 -14.31 26.42 52.44
N LEU A 2 -14.73 26.27 51.18
CA LEU A 2 -14.58 25.09 50.30
C LEU A 2 -13.17 24.48 50.24
N ILE A 3 -13.09 23.17 50.48
CA ILE A 3 -11.95 22.31 50.12
C ILE A 3 -12.17 21.95 48.64
N HIS A 4 -11.34 22.50 47.75
CA HIS A 4 -11.37 22.17 46.33
C HIS A 4 -10.56 20.88 46.10
N THR A 5 -11.22 19.74 46.19
CA THR A 5 -10.65 18.48 45.67
C THR A 5 -10.90 18.47 44.16
N LYS A 6 -9.84 18.69 43.37
CA LYS A 6 -9.87 18.28 41.96
C LYS A 6 -9.86 16.76 41.95
N ASN A 7 -11.04 16.16 42.09
CA ASN A 7 -11.24 14.77 41.73
C ASN A 7 -10.92 14.66 40.24
N GLN A 8 -9.84 13.92 39.94
CA GLN A 8 -9.55 13.48 38.59
C GLN A 8 -10.59 12.43 38.23
N ASP A 9 -11.82 12.87 37.97
CA ASP A 9 -12.77 12.10 37.22
C ASP A 9 -12.22 12.05 35.79
N LYS A 10 -11.31 11.10 35.57
CA LYS A 10 -11.15 10.47 34.27
C LYS A 10 -12.55 9.99 33.93
N ILE A 11 -13.25 10.82 33.16
CA ILE A 11 -14.43 10.42 32.42
C ILE A 11 -13.90 9.36 31.47
N VAL A 12 -13.85 8.12 31.95
CA VAL A 12 -13.80 6.93 31.11
C VAL A 12 -15.19 6.91 30.49
N THR A 13 -15.36 7.73 29.45
CA THR A 13 -16.52 7.68 28.60
C THR A 13 -16.59 6.23 28.15
N HIS A 14 -17.58 5.50 28.65
CA HIS A 14 -17.95 4.20 28.14
C HIS A 14 -18.40 4.40 26.69
N LYS A 15 -17.42 4.54 25.79
CA LYS A 15 -17.59 4.52 24.34
C LYS A 15 -18.28 3.19 24.05
N GLY A 16 -19.53 3.24 23.63
CA GLY A 16 -20.31 2.06 23.31
C GLY A 16 -19.57 1.19 22.30
N LYS A 17 -19.74 -0.14 22.37
CA LYS A 17 -19.05 -1.12 21.52
C LYS A 17 -19.00 -0.76 20.03
N GLY A 18 -19.96 0.02 19.52
CA GLY A 18 -19.99 0.49 18.13
C GLY A 18 -18.97 1.58 17.76
N THR A 19 -18.49 2.40 18.70
CA THR A 19 -17.48 3.43 18.39
C THR A 19 -16.05 2.87 18.33
N GLN A 20 -15.76 1.79 19.08
CA GLN A 20 -14.44 1.15 19.05
C GLN A 20 -14.22 0.35 17.74
N GLN A 21 -15.28 -0.23 17.18
CA GLN A 21 -15.21 -0.94 15.89
C GLN A 21 -14.98 -0.01 14.69
N GLN A 22 -15.41 1.25 14.77
CA GLN A 22 -15.13 2.25 13.74
C GLN A 22 -13.68 2.71 13.84
N ASP A 23 -13.20 3.04 15.05
CA ASP A 23 -11.81 3.42 15.30
C ASP A 23 -10.82 2.32 14.80
N GLU A 24 -11.15 1.03 15.03
CA GLU A 24 -10.35 -0.11 14.56
C GLU A 24 -10.43 -0.34 13.04
N ALA A 25 -11.61 -0.15 12.43
CA ALA A 25 -11.77 -0.25 10.98
C ALA A 25 -10.98 0.85 10.25
N ASP A 26 -11.01 2.07 10.78
CA ASP A 26 -10.24 3.20 10.24
C ASP A 26 -8.72 2.93 10.38
N GLU A 27 -8.29 2.35 11.50
CA GLU A 27 -6.90 1.91 11.68
C GLU A 27 -6.48 0.88 10.62
N PHE A 28 -7.30 -0.14 10.33
CA PHE A 28 -7.01 -1.13 9.28
C PHE A 28 -6.90 -0.50 7.88
N VAL A 29 -7.69 0.53 7.61
CA VAL A 29 -7.61 1.27 6.34
C VAL A 29 -6.33 2.13 6.31
N GLU A 30 -6.02 2.83 7.40
CA GLU A 30 -4.85 3.70 7.52
C GLU A 30 -3.53 2.93 7.39
N ILE A 31 -3.41 1.77 8.03
CA ILE A 31 -2.24 0.90 7.89
C ILE A 31 -2.14 0.25 6.49
N GLY A 32 -3.16 0.42 5.65
CA GLY A 32 -3.15 -0.06 4.26
C GLY A 32 -3.47 -1.54 4.10
N ALA A 33 -4.31 -2.13 4.96
CA ALA A 33 -4.67 -3.55 4.86
C ALA A 33 -5.26 -3.92 3.47
N LEU A 34 -6.00 -3.00 2.85
CA LEU A 34 -6.54 -3.17 1.49
C LEU A 34 -5.44 -3.30 0.43
N ASN A 35 -4.35 -2.55 0.57
CA ASN A 35 -3.18 -2.70 -0.31
C ASN A 35 -2.55 -4.08 -0.13
N GLY A 36 -2.51 -4.58 1.11
CA GLY A 36 -2.05 -5.94 1.41
C GLY A 36 -2.85 -7.01 0.66
N ILE A 37 -4.17 -6.92 0.66
CA ILE A 37 -5.05 -7.85 -0.07
C ILE A 37 -4.75 -7.81 -1.58
N PHE A 38 -4.58 -6.61 -2.17
CA PHE A 38 -4.25 -6.47 -3.59
C PHE A 38 -2.89 -7.11 -3.93
N VAL A 39 -1.87 -6.83 -3.13
CA VAL A 39 -0.52 -7.38 -3.33
C VAL A 39 -0.53 -8.90 -3.23
N LEU A 40 -1.25 -9.46 -2.25
CA LEU A 40 -1.39 -10.91 -2.10
C LEU A 40 -2.04 -11.56 -3.34
N GLY A 41 -3.15 -10.99 -3.82
CA GLY A 41 -3.83 -11.48 -5.03
C GLY A 41 -2.93 -11.43 -6.27
N ARG A 42 -2.22 -10.32 -6.48
CA ARG A 42 -1.33 -10.15 -7.64
C ARG A 42 -0.09 -11.04 -7.57
N SER A 43 0.42 -11.32 -6.37
CA SER A 43 1.59 -12.19 -6.17
C SER A 43 1.33 -13.61 -6.68
N MET A 44 0.14 -14.16 -6.46
CA MET A 44 -0.24 -15.47 -7.03
C MET A 44 -0.20 -15.45 -8.56
N GLY A 45 -0.72 -14.39 -9.19
CA GLY A 45 -0.66 -14.22 -10.64
C GLY A 45 0.77 -14.06 -11.18
N PHE A 46 1.62 -13.30 -10.49
CA PHE A 46 3.02 -13.13 -10.87
C PHE A 46 3.81 -14.43 -10.79
N ILE A 47 3.59 -15.24 -9.74
CA ILE A 47 4.19 -16.58 -9.64
C ILE A 47 3.72 -17.45 -10.81
N GLY A 48 2.43 -17.41 -11.14
CA GLY A 48 1.88 -18.11 -12.31
C GLY A 48 2.58 -17.72 -13.61
N HIS A 49 2.71 -16.42 -13.89
CA HIS A 49 3.41 -15.94 -15.09
C HIS A 49 4.88 -16.35 -15.11
N TYR A 50 5.58 -16.27 -13.98
CA TYR A 50 6.97 -16.70 -13.90
C TYR A 50 7.14 -18.18 -14.24
N LEU A 51 6.30 -19.04 -13.65
CA LEU A 51 6.31 -20.48 -13.94
C LEU A 51 5.94 -20.75 -15.39
N ASP A 52 5.00 -19.99 -15.96
CA ASP A 52 4.60 -20.13 -17.34
C ASP A 52 5.72 -19.76 -18.33
N GLN A 53 6.46 -18.68 -18.07
CA GLN A 53 7.64 -18.31 -18.88
C GLN A 53 8.71 -19.40 -18.86
N LYS A 54 8.96 -20.02 -17.69
CA LYS A 54 9.90 -21.15 -17.55
C LYS A 54 9.41 -22.38 -18.31
N ARG A 55 8.11 -22.72 -18.20
CA ARG A 55 7.48 -23.84 -18.90
C ARG A 55 7.57 -23.68 -20.42
N LEU A 56 7.33 -22.47 -20.92
CA LEU A 56 7.40 -22.12 -22.34
C LEU A 56 8.82 -21.89 -22.86
N LYS A 57 9.84 -21.93 -21.98
CA LYS A 57 11.25 -21.69 -22.31
C LYS A 57 11.47 -20.38 -23.07
N GLN A 58 10.78 -19.32 -22.66
CA GLN A 58 10.92 -18.01 -23.30
C GLN A 58 12.37 -17.51 -23.17
N GLY A 59 12.91 -16.99 -24.28
CA GLY A 59 14.25 -16.43 -24.35
C GLY A 59 14.34 -15.05 -23.68
N LEU A 60 15.52 -14.43 -23.78
CA LEU A 60 15.76 -13.09 -23.24
C LEU A 60 14.92 -12.05 -24.00
N TYR A 61 14.14 -11.25 -23.28
CA TYR A 61 13.39 -10.15 -23.86
C TYR A 61 14.31 -8.96 -24.18
N ARG A 62 14.12 -8.36 -25.36
CA ARG A 62 14.72 -7.09 -25.76
C ARG A 62 13.61 -6.22 -26.35
N HIS A 63 13.46 -5.01 -25.83
CA HIS A 63 12.45 -4.07 -26.30
C HIS A 63 12.84 -3.53 -27.68
N PRO A 64 11.89 -3.40 -28.62
CA PRO A 64 12.21 -2.99 -29.98
C PRO A 64 12.45 -1.46 -30.03
N TRP A 65 13.37 -1.02 -30.88
CA TRP A 65 13.85 0.37 -30.90
C TRP A 65 12.85 1.37 -31.47
N ASP A 66 11.93 0.91 -32.30
CA ASP A 66 10.84 1.69 -32.88
C ASP A 66 9.77 2.11 -31.86
N ASP A 67 9.70 1.43 -30.71
CA ASP A 67 8.81 1.77 -29.58
C ASP A 67 9.51 2.65 -28.52
N ILE A 68 10.73 3.15 -28.80
CA ILE A 68 11.50 4.04 -27.91
C ILE A 68 11.73 5.39 -28.59
N SER A 69 11.20 6.46 -28.00
CA SER A 69 11.48 7.83 -28.45
C SER A 69 12.79 8.35 -27.84
N TYR A 70 13.86 8.38 -28.65
CA TYR A 70 15.14 8.96 -28.25
C TYR A 70 15.15 10.48 -28.46
N VAL A 71 15.01 11.23 -27.37
CA VAL A 71 15.21 12.70 -27.35
C VAL A 71 16.60 12.97 -26.77
N LEU A 72 17.60 12.95 -27.65
CA LEU A 72 18.98 13.25 -27.26
C LEU A 72 19.15 14.78 -27.16
N PRO A 73 19.80 15.29 -26.09
CA PRO A 73 20.15 16.70 -26.05
C PRO A 73 21.10 17.02 -27.20
N GLU A 74 20.90 18.16 -27.87
CA GLU A 74 21.85 18.60 -28.89
C GLU A 74 23.24 18.68 -28.27
N HIS A 75 24.20 18.03 -28.92
CA HIS A 75 25.61 18.23 -28.61
C HIS A 75 25.85 19.73 -28.75
N MET A 76 26.13 20.42 -27.63
CA MET A 76 26.57 21.80 -27.66
C MET A 76 27.81 21.85 -28.57
N SER A 77 27.60 22.25 -29.83
CA SER A 77 28.66 22.50 -30.78
C SER A 77 29.43 23.69 -30.23
N MET A 78 30.60 23.41 -29.65
CA MET A 78 31.66 24.41 -29.55
C MET A 78 32.23 24.69 -30.93
#